data_AF-A0A7S3I1P7-F1
#
_entry.id   AF-A0A7S3I1P7-F1
#
_cell.length_a   1.000
_cell.length_b   1.000
_cell.length_c   1.000
_cell.angle_alpha   90.00
_cell.angle_beta   90.00
_cell.angle_gamma   90.00
#
_symmetry.space_group_name_H-M   'P 1'
#
loop_
_entity.id
_entity.type
_entity.pdbx_description
1 polymer ?
#
loop_
_entity_poly.entity_id
_entity_poly.type
_entity_poly.pdbx_seq_one_letter_code
_entity_poly.pdbx_strand_id
1 'polypeptide(L)'
;MDEEYYQIEVEFEVAMTMHNYERGNLYMQSQFNSYKQGAKPLTLARSGFLDPKGSLTLSLKELVSMIPFASYFFSCEPTEKVTIKIFERFDNADYGLESIDFLVPNEALQFKTAQARVRTELTGIRYLMHSWFFTVALSFIFCCTFGISLCAVIFILLLKRLYLLSWL
;
A
#
# COMPACT_ATOMS: atom_id res chain seq x y z
N MET A 1 22.06 16.93 3.85
CA MET A 1 20.63 16.90 3.51
C MET A 1 20.28 15.43 3.41
N ASP A 2 19.25 14.99 4.12
CA ASP A 2 18.83 13.59 4.09
C ASP A 2 18.36 13.25 2.67
N GLU A 3 18.89 12.17 2.09
CA GLU A 3 18.46 11.68 0.77
C GLU A 3 17.02 11.18 0.87
N GLU A 4 16.08 11.91 0.26
CA GLU A 4 14.68 11.50 0.16
C GLU A 4 14.49 10.60 -1.06
N TYR A 5 14.16 9.33 -0.80
CA TYR A 5 13.81 8.37 -1.83
C TYR A 5 12.29 8.41 -2.08
N TYR A 6 11.89 8.15 -3.33
CA TYR A 6 10.49 8.11 -3.74
C TYR A 6 10.10 6.74 -4.28
N GLN A 7 8.89 6.30 -3.94
CA GLN A 7 8.21 5.17 -4.55
C GLN A 7 7.28 5.70 -5.65
N ILE A 8 7.44 5.18 -6.87
CA ILE A 8 6.65 5.55 -8.05
C ILE A 8 5.84 4.33 -8.49
N GLU A 9 4.52 4.47 -8.44
CA GLU A 9 3.57 3.42 -8.80
C GLU A 9 2.47 4.00 -9.72
N VAL A 10 1.88 3.15 -10.56
CA VAL A 10 0.70 3.51 -11.35
C VAL A 10 -0.45 2.62 -10.92
N GLU A 11 -1.56 3.24 -10.52
CA GLU A 11 -2.82 2.56 -10.22
C GLU A 11 -3.72 2.62 -11.46
N PHE A 12 -4.07 1.45 -11.99
CA PHE A 12 -5.04 1.28 -13.05
C PHE A 12 -6.37 0.84 -12.45
N GLU A 13 -7.45 1.52 -12.82
CA GLU A 13 -8.80 1.07 -12.53
C GLU A 13 -9.35 0.35 -13.77
N VAL A 14 -9.52 -0.96 -13.64
CA VAL A 14 -9.94 -1.86 -14.73
C VAL A 14 -11.36 -2.32 -14.46
N ALA A 15 -12.20 -2.38 -15.51
CA ALA A 15 -13.55 -2.92 -15.38
C ALA A 15 -13.51 -4.43 -15.14
N MET A 16 -14.31 -4.93 -14.19
CA MET A 16 -14.39 -6.37 -13.89
C MET A 16 -15.30 -7.09 -14.90
N THR A 17 -14.83 -7.28 -16.13
CA THR A 17 -15.56 -7.98 -17.20
C THR A 17 -14.84 -9.27 -17.62
N MET A 18 -15.59 -10.26 -18.11
CA MET A 18 -15.01 -11.49 -18.65
C MET A 18 -13.91 -11.21 -19.69
N HIS A 19 -14.15 -10.24 -20.57
CA HIS A 19 -13.18 -9.82 -21.61
C HIS A 19 -11.83 -9.38 -21.03
N ASN A 20 -11.82 -8.65 -19.92
CA ASN A 20 -10.58 -8.21 -19.27
C ASN A 20 -9.86 -9.38 -18.56
N TYR A 21 -10.61 -10.28 -17.91
CA TYR A 21 -10.04 -11.44 -17.21
C TYR A 21 -9.49 -12.51 -18.15
N GLU A 22 -10.06 -12.70 -19.35
CA GLU A 22 -9.52 -13.60 -20.37
C GLU A 22 -8.15 -13.16 -20.90
N ARG A 23 -7.82 -11.86 -20.80
CA ARG A 23 -6.55 -11.29 -21.26
C ARG A 23 -5.48 -11.28 -20.18
N GLY A 24 -5.88 -11.28 -18.90
CA GLY A 24 -5.10 -11.71 -17.72
C GLY A 24 -3.91 -10.84 -17.27
N ASN A 25 -3.17 -10.20 -18.19
CA ASN A 25 -1.92 -9.52 -17.88
C ASN A 25 -1.90 -8.06 -18.35
N LEU A 26 -1.44 -7.18 -17.47
CA LEU A 26 -1.13 -5.80 -17.77
C LEU A 26 0.37 -5.66 -17.97
N TYR A 27 0.78 -5.25 -19.16
CA TYR A 27 2.17 -4.90 -19.44
C TYR A 27 2.28 -3.39 -19.53
N MET A 28 3.30 -2.82 -18.89
CA MET A 28 3.58 -1.41 -18.94
C MET A 28 5.08 -1.19 -19.09
N GLN A 29 5.44 -0.33 -20.03
CA GLN A 29 6.76 0.23 -20.17
C GLN A 29 6.70 1.69 -19.70
N SER A 30 7.73 2.10 -18.98
CA SER A 30 7.88 3.44 -18.45
C SER A 30 9.24 3.98 -18.87
N GLN A 31 9.26 5.23 -19.32
CA GLN A 31 10.47 5.94 -19.69
C GLN A 31 10.58 7.20 -18.86
N PHE A 32 11.66 7.32 -18.10
CA PHE A 32 11.94 8.45 -17.23
C PHE A 32 12.90 9.38 -17.95
N ASN A 33 12.51 10.63 -18.16
CA ASN A 33 13.35 11.63 -18.80
C ASN A 33 13.88 12.59 -17.74
N SER A 34 15.18 12.93 -17.83
CA SER A 34 15.85 13.81 -16.89
C SER A 34 16.10 15.18 -17.52
N TYR A 35 15.94 16.24 -16.72
CA TYR A 35 16.32 17.60 -17.14
C TYR A 35 17.84 17.85 -17.01
N LYS A 36 18.59 16.93 -16.37
CA LYS A 36 20.04 17.05 -16.22
C LYS A 36 20.74 16.68 -17.52
N GLN A 37 21.63 17.57 -17.99
CA GLN A 37 22.38 17.35 -19.22
C GLN A 37 23.26 16.09 -19.11
N GLY A 38 23.15 15.18 -20.09
CA GLY A 38 23.97 13.96 -20.16
C GLY A 38 23.38 12.73 -19.43
N ALA A 39 22.28 12.89 -18.69
CA ALA A 39 21.56 11.74 -18.13
C ALA A 39 20.84 10.97 -19.24
N LYS A 40 21.03 9.65 -19.30
CA LYS A 40 20.31 8.78 -20.24
C LYS A 40 18.92 8.46 -19.70
N PRO A 41 17.88 8.41 -20.56
CA PRO A 41 16.54 8.05 -20.11
C PRO A 41 16.53 6.62 -19.55
N LEU A 42 15.93 6.45 -18.38
CA LEU A 42 15.75 5.13 -17.76
C LEU A 42 14.48 4.50 -18.29
N THR A 43 14.61 3.33 -18.89
CA THR A 43 13.46 2.57 -19.41
C THR A 43 13.24 1.34 -18.56
N LEU A 44 12.03 1.18 -18.04
CA LEU A 44 11.64 0.05 -17.21
C LEU A 44 10.35 -0.59 -17.73
N ALA A 45 10.35 -1.92 -17.80
CA ALA A 45 9.16 -2.71 -18.10
C ALA A 45 8.69 -3.42 -16.83
N ARG A 46 7.40 -3.31 -16.53
CA ARG A 46 6.74 -3.96 -15.40
C ARG A 46 5.44 -4.59 -15.86
N SER A 47 5.02 -5.63 -15.15
CA SER A 47 3.74 -6.28 -15.36
C SER A 47 2.89 -6.24 -14.11
N GLY A 48 1.59 -6.00 -14.29
CA GLY A 48 0.55 -6.21 -13.30
C GLY A 48 -0.32 -7.39 -13.70
N PHE A 49 -0.99 -7.98 -12.73
CA PHE A 49 -1.92 -9.08 -12.93
C PHE A 49 -3.25 -8.71 -12.30
N LEU A 50 -4.34 -9.07 -12.97
CA LEU A 50 -5.67 -9.02 -12.38
C LEU A 50 -5.81 -10.21 -11.43
N ASP A 51 -6.48 -10.02 -10.28
CA ASP A 51 -6.71 -11.09 -9.31
C ASP A 51 -7.71 -12.09 -9.89
N PRO A 52 -7.30 -13.33 -10.22
CA PRO A 52 -8.13 -14.27 -10.97
C PRO A 52 -9.45 -14.55 -10.25
N LYS A 53 -10.57 -14.21 -10.89
CA LYS A 53 -11.91 -14.52 -10.40
C LYS A 53 -12.51 -15.69 -11.18
N GLY A 54 -13.26 -16.54 -10.48
CA GLY A 54 -14.00 -17.64 -11.11
C GLY A 54 -15.08 -17.12 -12.07
N SER A 55 -15.30 -17.82 -13.18
CA SER A 55 -16.28 -17.43 -14.20
C SER A 55 -17.70 -17.23 -13.63
N LEU A 56 -18.12 -18.11 -12.72
CA LEU A 56 -19.44 -18.05 -12.08
C LEU A 56 -19.62 -16.78 -11.23
N THR A 57 -18.57 -16.28 -10.56
CA THR A 57 -18.68 -15.06 -9.75
C THR A 57 -18.73 -13.81 -10.61
N LEU A 58 -18.06 -13.81 -11.76
CA LEU A 58 -18.14 -12.74 -12.76
C LEU A 58 -19.53 -12.68 -13.40
N SER A 59 -20.07 -13.81 -13.84
CA SER A 59 -21.42 -13.87 -14.42
C SER A 59 -22.52 -13.46 -13.42
N LEU A 60 -22.41 -13.86 -12.15
CA LEU A 60 -23.33 -13.41 -11.11
C LEU A 60 -23.26 -11.88 -10.91
N LYS A 61 -22.06 -11.30 -10.90
CA LYS A 61 -21.89 -9.84 -10.80
C LYS A 61 -22.48 -9.11 -12.01
N GLU A 62 -22.26 -9.61 -13.21
CA GLU A 62 -22.85 -9.07 -14.44
C GLU A 62 -24.38 -9.14 -14.39
N LEU A 63 -24.96 -10.29 -14.00
CA LEU A 63 -26.42 -10.43 -13.87
C LEU A 63 -27.02 -9.48 -12.82
N VAL A 64 -26.36 -9.32 -11.68
CA VAL A 64 -26.80 -8.37 -10.63
C VAL A 64 -26.75 -6.94 -11.14
N SER A 65 -25.74 -6.59 -11.95
CA SER A 65 -25.63 -5.24 -12.53
C SER A 65 -26.73 -4.93 -13.55
N MET A 66 -27.36 -5.93 -14.16
CA MET A 66 -28.49 -5.77 -15.09
C MET A 66 -29.83 -5.51 -14.38
N ILE A 67 -29.91 -5.70 -13.06
CA ILE A 67 -31.15 -5.45 -12.31
C ILE A 67 -31.31 -3.94 -12.11
N PRO A 68 -32.35 -3.29 -12.67
CA PRO A 68 -32.49 -1.84 -12.65
C PRO A 68 -32.60 -1.25 -11.24
N PHE A 69 -33.20 -1.98 -10.29
CA PHE A 69 -33.24 -1.57 -8.88
C PHE A 69 -31.89 -1.68 -8.17
N ALA A 70 -31.03 -2.62 -8.55
CA ALA A 70 -29.69 -2.73 -7.99
C ALA A 70 -28.82 -1.56 -8.46
N SER A 71 -28.95 -1.13 -9.71
CA SER A 71 -28.22 0.03 -10.24
C SER A 71 -28.54 1.36 -9.52
N TYR A 72 -29.74 1.50 -8.95
CA TYR A 72 -30.16 2.69 -8.20
C TYR A 72 -29.50 2.79 -6.82
N PHE A 73 -29.18 1.66 -6.18
CA PHE A 73 -28.51 1.61 -4.86
C PHE A 73 -27.00 1.31 -4.96
N PHE A 74 -26.57 0.65 -6.03
CA PHE A 74 -25.20 0.21 -6.29
C PHE A 74 -24.74 0.71 -7.66
N SER A 75 -24.77 2.03 -7.90
CA SER A 75 -24.35 2.63 -9.18
C SER A 75 -22.85 2.52 -9.47
N CYS A 76 -22.07 1.85 -8.61
CA CYS A 76 -20.68 1.54 -8.89
C CYS A 76 -20.61 0.31 -9.81
N GLU A 77 -20.43 0.57 -11.10
CA GLU A 77 -19.88 -0.42 -12.03
C GLU A 77 -18.66 -1.12 -11.40
N PRO A 78 -18.62 -2.46 -11.38
CA PRO A 78 -17.60 -3.19 -10.64
C PRO A 78 -16.21 -2.96 -11.27
N THR A 79 -15.29 -2.40 -10.48
CA THR A 79 -13.91 -2.15 -10.88
C THR A 79 -12.92 -2.84 -9.97
N GLU A 80 -11.75 -3.15 -10.52
CA GLU A 80 -10.59 -3.65 -9.80
C GLU A 80 -9.44 -2.66 -9.95
N LYS A 81 -8.74 -2.41 -8.85
CA LYS A 81 -7.56 -1.55 -8.82
C LYS A 81 -6.31 -2.41 -8.94
N VAL A 82 -5.55 -2.21 -10.01
CA VAL A 82 -4.27 -2.87 -10.22
C VAL A 82 -3.16 -1.86 -10.05
N THR A 83 -2.33 -2.05 -9.03
CA THR A 83 -1.18 -1.18 -8.76
C THR A 83 0.09 -1.82 -9.29
N ILE A 84 0.74 -1.16 -10.25
CA ILE A 84 2.04 -1.57 -10.78
C ILE A 84 3.13 -0.68 -10.17
N LYS A 85 4.01 -1.27 -9.37
CA LYS A 85 5.18 -0.59 -8.83
C LYS A 85 6.26 -0.50 -9.90
N ILE A 86 6.67 0.73 -10.22
CA ILE A 86 7.69 0.98 -11.25
C ILE A 86 9.07 1.04 -10.59
N PHE A 87 9.18 1.93 -9.61
CA PHE A 87 10.38 2.17 -8.82
C PHE A 87 10.02 2.13 -7.33
N GLU A 88 10.81 1.41 -6.54
CA GLU A 88 10.63 1.34 -5.09
C GLU A 88 11.44 2.41 -4.34
N ARG A 89 12.65 2.69 -4.83
CA ARG A 89 13.61 3.63 -4.21
C ARG A 89 14.24 4.52 -5.27
N PHE A 90 13.50 5.54 -5.70
CA PHE A 90 13.96 6.49 -6.72
C PHE A 90 14.61 7.70 -6.07
N ASP A 91 15.87 7.95 -6.41
CA ASP A 91 16.60 9.16 -5.99
C ASP A 91 16.42 10.28 -7.03
N ASN A 92 15.53 11.22 -6.73
CA ASN A 92 15.29 12.36 -7.60
C ASN A 92 16.40 13.42 -7.50
N ALA A 93 17.14 13.49 -6.39
CA ALA A 93 18.19 14.49 -6.22
C ALA A 93 19.36 14.18 -7.16
N ASP A 94 19.69 12.90 -7.34
CA ASP A 94 20.71 12.46 -8.29
C ASP A 94 20.21 12.46 -9.74
N TYR A 95 19.01 11.92 -10.00
CA TYR A 95 18.53 11.80 -11.39
C TYR A 95 18.01 13.10 -12.00
N GLY A 96 17.29 13.93 -11.23
CA GLY A 96 16.61 15.13 -11.74
C GLY A 96 15.50 14.80 -12.73
N LEU A 97 14.41 14.21 -12.26
CA LEU A 97 13.27 13.81 -13.08
C LEU A 97 12.53 15.01 -13.68
N GLU A 98 12.26 14.97 -14.98
CA GLU A 98 11.45 15.96 -15.70
C GLU A 98 10.07 15.40 -16.03
N SER A 99 10.04 14.24 -16.70
CA SER A 99 8.80 13.58 -17.11
C SER A 99 8.91 12.06 -17.02
N ILE A 100 7.75 11.41 -16.94
CA ILE A 100 7.63 9.96 -17.05
C ILE A 100 6.61 9.67 -18.14
N ASP A 101 7.03 8.95 -19.17
CA ASP A 101 6.16 8.48 -20.23
C ASP A 101 5.74 7.04 -19.93
N PHE A 102 4.44 6.78 -19.93
CA PHE A 102 3.86 5.45 -19.71
C PHE A 102 3.30 4.90 -21.01
N LEU A 103 3.83 3.76 -21.46
CA LEU A 103 3.35 3.01 -22.60
C LEU A 103 2.70 1.71 -22.11
N VAL A 104 1.40 1.57 -22.35
CA VAL A 104 0.65 0.34 -22.08
C VAL A 104 0.33 -0.31 -23.42
N PRO A 105 1.11 -1.30 -23.89
CA PRO A 105 0.94 -1.92 -25.21
C PRO A 105 -0.34 -2.77 -25.35
N ASN A 106 -1.22 -2.82 -24.34
CA ASN A 106 -2.39 -3.68 -24.35
C ASN A 106 -3.63 -2.94 -24.88
N GLU A 107 -3.89 -3.04 -26.18
CA GLU A 107 -5.00 -2.37 -26.86
C GLU A 107 -6.39 -2.91 -26.48
N ALA A 108 -6.45 -4.14 -25.95
CA ALA A 108 -7.71 -4.82 -25.69
C ALA A 108 -8.27 -4.60 -24.27
N LEU A 109 -7.48 -4.05 -23.35
CA LEU A 109 -7.92 -3.84 -21.96
C LEU A 109 -8.72 -2.55 -21.81
N GLN A 110 -9.85 -2.66 -21.11
CA GLN A 110 -10.72 -1.52 -20.82
C GLN A 110 -10.36 -0.91 -19.47
N PHE A 111 -9.77 0.28 -19.52
CA PHE A 111 -9.42 1.09 -18.36
C PHE A 111 -10.47 2.18 -18.15
N LYS A 112 -10.82 2.45 -16.89
CA LYS A 112 -11.58 3.65 -16.53
C LYS A 112 -10.67 4.81 -16.22
N THR A 113 -9.69 4.57 -15.35
CA THR A 113 -8.77 5.59 -14.89
C THR A 113 -7.37 4.99 -14.76
N ALA A 114 -6.37 5.83 -14.99
CA ALA A 114 -4.97 5.53 -14.72
C ALA A 114 -4.39 6.71 -13.92
N GLN A 115 -3.82 6.41 -12.76
CA GLN A 115 -3.28 7.43 -11.86
C GLN A 115 -1.85 7.08 -11.49
N ALA A 116 -0.91 7.95 -11.84
CA ALA A 116 0.45 7.88 -11.32
C ALA A 116 0.47 8.40 -9.87
N ARG A 117 1.09 7.65 -8.97
CA ARG A 117 1.30 8.01 -7.58
C ARG A 117 2.78 8.03 -7.27
N VAL A 118 3.22 9.17 -6.76
CA VAL A 118 4.57 9.35 -6.22
C VAL A 118 4.42 9.50 -4.71
N ARG A 119 5.02 8.57 -3.97
CA ARG A 119 5.03 8.57 -2.50
C ARG A 119 6.45 8.73 -2.01
N THR A 120 6.64 9.42 -0.90
CA THR A 120 7.93 9.41 -0.21
C THR A 120 8.16 8.04 0.40
N GLU A 121 9.34 7.46 0.19
CA GLU A 121 9.73 6.22 0.84
C GLU A 121 9.95 6.52 2.33
N LEU A 122 9.17 5.87 3.19
CA LEU A 122 9.40 5.93 4.62
C LEU A 122 10.58 5.01 4.93
N THR A 123 11.73 5.59 5.27
CA THR A 123 12.93 4.84 5.68
C THR A 123 13.24 5.03 7.18
N GLY A 124 13.95 4.06 7.76
CA GLY A 124 14.45 4.12 9.13
C GLY A 124 13.36 4.20 10.21
N ILE A 125 13.49 5.16 11.12
CA ILE A 125 12.57 5.34 12.27
C ILE A 125 11.15 5.70 11.80
N ARG A 126 11.01 6.44 10.69
CA ARG A 126 9.69 6.80 10.14
C ARG A 126 8.91 5.58 9.69
N TYR A 127 9.58 4.59 9.08
CA TYR A 127 8.99 3.29 8.75
C TYR A 127 8.54 2.55 10.00
N LEU A 128 9.42 2.45 11.00
CA LEU A 128 9.14 1.74 12.26
C LEU A 128 7.93 2.35 12.98
N MET A 129 7.81 3.68 13.02
CA MET A 129 6.67 4.36 13.64
C MET A 129 5.35 4.14 12.91
N HIS A 130 5.37 4.08 11.57
CA HIS A 130 4.16 3.83 10.79
C HIS A 130 3.72 2.35 10.85
N SER A 131 4.65 1.44 11.08
CA SER A 131 4.32 0.01 11.12
C SER A 131 3.48 -0.32 12.37
N TRP A 132 2.22 -0.73 12.14
CA TRP A 132 1.27 -1.06 13.21
C TRP A 132 1.81 -2.13 14.18
N PHE A 133 2.58 -3.09 13.66
CA PHE A 133 3.24 -4.11 14.47
C PHE A 133 4.16 -3.53 15.55
N PHE A 134 5.03 -2.57 15.19
CA PHE A 134 5.93 -1.96 16.17
C PHE A 134 5.20 -1.05 17.14
N THR A 135 4.16 -0.34 16.69
CA THR A 135 3.33 0.47 17.58
C THR A 135 2.64 -0.41 18.65
N VAL A 136 2.09 -1.54 18.23
CA VAL A 136 1.46 -2.52 19.14
C VAL A 136 2.49 -3.15 20.07
N ALA A 137 3.65 -3.58 19.55
CA ALA A 137 4.70 -4.18 20.36
C ALA A 137 5.23 -3.21 21.45
N LEU A 138 5.48 -1.94 21.09
CA LEU A 138 5.90 -0.92 22.06
C LEU A 138 4.83 -0.65 23.12
N SER A 139 3.56 -0.53 22.72
CA SER A 139 2.46 -0.36 23.68
C SER A 139 2.34 -1.53 24.65
N PHE A 140 2.54 -2.76 24.16
CA PHE A 140 2.47 -3.97 24.97
C PHE A 140 3.61 -4.03 25.99
N ILE A 141 4.85 -3.77 25.55
CA ILE A 141 6.02 -3.72 26.44
C ILE A 141 5.79 -2.68 27.53
N PHE A 142 5.35 -1.47 27.15
CA PHE A 142 5.10 -0.39 28.11
C PHE A 142 4.01 -0.75 29.13
N CYS A 143 2.93 -1.38 28.68
CA CYS A 143 1.84 -1.85 29.55
C CYS A 143 2.32 -2.94 30.52
N CYS A 144 3.12 -3.91 30.04
CA CYS A 144 3.68 -4.96 30.88
C CYS A 144 4.68 -4.41 31.91
N THR A 145 5.59 -3.53 31.51
CA THR A 145 6.57 -2.94 32.44
C THR A 145 5.90 -2.07 33.50
N PHE A 146 4.85 -1.34 33.12
CA PHE A 146 4.05 -0.54 34.05
C PHE A 146 3.26 -1.44 35.03
N GLY A 147 2.67 -2.52 34.54
CA GLY A 147 1.97 -3.48 35.40
C GLY A 147 2.90 -4.13 36.43
N ILE A 148 4.08 -4.60 36.00
CA ILE A 148 5.09 -5.21 36.88
C ILE A 148 5.59 -4.22 37.93
N SER A 149 5.89 -2.98 37.53
CA SER A 149 6.38 -1.97 38.47
C SER A 149 5.32 -1.60 39.51
N LEU A 150 4.05 -1.49 39.10
CA LEU A 150 2.95 -1.20 40.01
C LEU A 150 2.70 -2.35 40.99
N CYS A 151 2.74 -3.60 40.53
CA CYS A 151 2.68 -4.79 41.40
C CYS A 151 3.85 -4.83 42.39
N ALA A 152 5.08 -4.53 41.95
CA ALA A 152 6.25 -4.48 42.82
C ALA A 152 6.11 -3.41 43.91
N VAL A 153 5.61 -2.21 43.57
CA VAL A 153 5.36 -1.14 44.54
C VAL A 153 4.30 -1.57 45.56
N ILE A 154 3.17 -2.15 45.12
CA ILE A 154 2.13 -2.66 46.02
C ILE A 154 2.71 -3.73 46.96
N PHE A 155 3.49 -4.67 46.44
CA PHE A 155 4.10 -5.74 47.22
C PHE A 155 5.04 -5.19 48.31
N ILE A 156 5.89 -4.21 47.96
CA ILE A 156 6.78 -3.54 48.92
C ILE A 156 5.97 -2.81 50.01
N LEU A 157 4.89 -2.12 49.64
CA LEU A 157 4.01 -1.45 50.61
C LEU A 157 3.32 -2.43 51.56
N LEU A 158 2.88 -3.59 51.06
CA LEU A 158 2.29 -4.65 51.88
C LEU A 158 3.30 -5.27 52.85
N LEU A 159 4.52 -5.57 52.37
CA LEU A 159 5.62 -6.05 53.20
C LEU A 159 5.96 -5.04 54.32
N LYS A 160 6.05 -3.76 53.98
CA LYS A 160 6.30 -2.69 54.96
C LYS A 160 5.19 -2.64 56.02
N ARG A 161 3.92 -2.79 55.63
CA ARG A 161 2.77 -2.82 56.55
C ARG A 161 2.78 -4.06 57.44
N LEU A 162 3.08 -5.23 56.89
CA LEU A 162 3.22 -6.49 57.66
C LEU A 162 4.36 -6.40 58.69
N TYR A 163 5.51 -5.86 58.29
CA TYR A 163 6.64 -5.67 59.20
C TYR A 163 6.32 -4.72 60.36
N LEU A 164 5.58 -3.63 60.09
CA LEU A 164 5.10 -2.72 61.13
C LEU A 164 4.09 -3.38 62.08
N LEU A 165 3.23 -4.26 61.57
CA LEU A 165 2.26 -5.01 62.39
C LEU A 165 2.92 -6.10 63.25
N SER A 166 4.04 -6.68 62.84
CA SER A 166 4.78 -7.66 63.66
C SER A 166 5.58 -7.06 64.82
N TRP A 167 5.69 -5.73 64.88
CA TRP A 167 6.40 -4.98 65.93
C TRP A 167 5.46 -4.36 66.98
N LEU A 168 4.15 -4.50 66.80
CA LEU A 168 3.08 -4.08 67.73
C LEU A 168 2.53 -5.31 68.46
#